data_AF-K3W892-F1
#
_entry.id   AF-K3W892-F1
#
_cell.length_a   1.000
_cell.length_b   1.000
_cell.length_c   1.000
_cell.angle_alpha   90.00
_cell.angle_beta   90.00
_cell.angle_gamma   90.00
#
_symmetry.space_group_name_H-M   'P 1'
#
loop_
_entity.id
_entity.type
_entity.pdbx_description
1 polymer ?
#
loop_
_entity_poly.entity_id
_entity_poly.type
_entity_poly.pdbx_seq_one_letter_code
_entity_poly.pdbx_strand_id
1 'polypeptide(L)'
;MAYSNPATTNNVAEYWGLIHGLRHAQVSSLRPLHVIGDSATIISQQRRHRPPKNPRLARLYKTSKRIADMIGIQSWTHHYRMHNKMADKAANVAMDTRRSFQ
;
A
#
# COMPACT_ATOMS: atom_id res chain seq x y z
N MET A 1 28.83 -0.32 -3.66
CA MET A 1 27.64 -0.50 -4.52
C MET A 1 26.92 -1.77 -4.10
N ALA A 2 25.76 -1.66 -3.46
CA ALA A 2 24.81 -2.75 -3.24
C ALA A 2 23.46 -2.14 -2.79
N TYR A 3 22.64 -1.67 -3.73
CA TYR A 3 21.35 -1.01 -3.43
C TYR A 3 20.13 -1.83 -3.83
N SER A 4 20.22 -3.16 -3.76
CA SER A 4 19.07 -4.04 -4.00
C SER A 4 18.72 -4.78 -2.72
N ASN A 5 18.29 -4.04 -1.69
CA ASN A 5 17.65 -4.65 -0.54
C ASN A 5 16.23 -5.06 -0.98
N PRO A 6 15.88 -6.37 -1.03
CA PRO A 6 14.57 -6.85 -1.48
C PRO A 6 13.40 -6.19 -0.73
N ALA A 7 13.63 -5.82 0.53
CA ALA A 7 12.65 -5.10 1.35
C ALA A 7 12.31 -3.70 0.80
N THR A 8 13.25 -3.03 0.12
CA THR A 8 12.99 -1.73 -0.50
C THR A 8 12.08 -1.86 -1.70
N THR A 9 12.28 -2.89 -2.54
CA THR A 9 11.44 -3.17 -3.70
C THR A 9 10.04 -3.61 -3.28
N ASN A 10 9.93 -4.45 -2.24
CA ASN A 10 8.64 -4.87 -1.68
C ASN A 10 7.85 -3.68 -1.14
N ASN A 11 8.47 -2.84 -0.29
CA ASN A 11 7.81 -1.65 0.25
C ASN A 11 7.34 -0.69 -0.86
N VAL A 12 8.10 -0.55 -1.95
CA VAL A 12 7.68 0.26 -3.11
C VAL A 12 6.42 -0.33 -3.74
N ALA A 13 6.37 -1.65 -3.96
CA ALA A 13 5.20 -2.32 -4.53
C ALA A 13 3.97 -2.18 -3.63
N GLU A 14 4.12 -2.35 -2.32
CA GLU A 14 3.04 -2.16 -1.34
C GLU A 14 2.51 -0.72 -1.33
N TYR A 15 3.41 0.28 -1.42
CA TYR A 15 3.01 1.68 -1.53
C TYR A 15 2.22 1.96 -2.81
N TRP A 16 2.62 1.38 -3.94
CA TRP A 16 1.89 1.51 -5.20
C TRP A 16 0.52 0.82 -5.14
N GLY A 17 0.43 -0.36 -4.52
CA GLY A 17 -0.83 -1.05 -4.27
C GLY A 17 -1.80 -0.18 -3.45
N LEU A 18 -1.30 0.44 -2.37
CA LEU A 18 -2.08 1.39 -1.57
C LEU A 18 -2.56 2.58 -2.40
N ILE A 19 -1.66 3.23 -3.16
CA ILE A 19 -2.02 4.39 -3.99
C ILE A 19 -3.09 4.03 -5.03
N HIS A 20 -2.98 2.86 -5.67
CA HIS A 20 -3.97 2.41 -6.64
C HIS A 20 -5.33 2.14 -5.99
N GLY A 21 -5.35 1.46 -4.84
CA GLY A 21 -6.60 1.24 -4.08
C GLY A 21 -7.27 2.56 -3.68
N LEU A 22 -6.48 3.52 -3.17
CA LEU A 22 -6.97 4.84 -2.79
C LEU A 22 -7.50 5.65 -3.99
N ARG A 23 -6.83 5.60 -5.14
CA ARG A 23 -7.30 6.24 -6.38
C ARG A 23 -8.60 5.63 -6.87
N HIS A 24 -8.69 4.30 -6.86
CA HIS A 24 -9.92 3.61 -7.26
C HIS A 24 -11.10 3.99 -6.35
N ALA A 25 -10.84 4.06 -5.04
CA ALA A 25 -11.83 4.50 -4.06
C ALA A 25 -12.24 5.98 -4.24
N GLN A 26 -11.28 6.84 -4.63
CA GLN A 26 -11.54 8.24 -5.00
C GLN A 26 -12.47 8.35 -6.21
N VAL A 27 -12.19 7.61 -7.29
CA VAL A 27 -13.03 7.62 -8.51
C VAL A 27 -14.44 7.08 -8.20
N SER A 28 -14.52 6.04 -7.37
CA SER A 28 -15.79 5.41 -7.01
C SER A 28 -16.60 6.20 -5.97
N SER A 29 -16.10 7.37 -5.52
CA SER A 29 -16.73 8.22 -4.48
C SER A 29 -17.13 7.46 -3.21
N LEU A 30 -16.42 6.39 -2.88
CA LEU A 30 -16.69 5.56 -1.71
C LEU A 30 -16.30 6.36 -0.47
N ARG A 31 -17.27 6.73 0.37
CA ARG A 31 -17.05 7.42 1.65
C ARG A 31 -18.15 7.01 2.63
N PRO A 32 -17.85 6.75 3.92
CA PRO A 32 -16.53 6.75 4.54
C PRO A 32 -15.67 5.52 4.16
N LEU A 33 -14.35 5.67 4.18
CA LEU A 33 -13.40 4.59 3.84
C LEU A 33 -12.55 4.20 5.04
N HIS A 34 -12.35 2.89 5.14
CA HIS A 34 -11.45 2.25 6.08
C HIS A 34 -10.37 1.49 5.32
N VAL A 35 -9.10 1.74 5.63
CA VAL A 35 -7.99 1.07 4.95
C VAL A 35 -7.45 -0.06 5.81
N ILE A 36 -7.43 -1.26 5.23
CA ILE A 36 -6.86 -2.46 5.83
C ILE A 36 -5.64 -2.88 5.02
N GLY A 37 -4.51 -3.07 5.69
CA GLY A 37 -3.29 -3.59 5.07
C GLY A 37 -2.58 -4.59 5.97
N ASP A 38 -1.75 -5.45 5.37
CA ASP A 38 -0.92 -6.44 6.05
C ASP A 38 0.49 -5.91 6.38
N SER A 39 0.89 -4.79 5.77
CA SER A 39 2.16 -4.12 6.04
C SER A 39 2.09 -3.26 7.31
N ALA A 40 2.47 -3.83 8.45
CA ALA A 40 2.49 -3.14 9.74
C ALA A 40 3.26 -1.81 9.68
N THR A 41 4.34 -1.78 8.90
CA THR A 41 5.17 -0.58 8.69
C THR A 41 4.41 0.53 7.99
N ILE A 42 3.73 0.25 6.87
CA ILE A 42 3.00 1.28 6.10
C ILE A 42 1.79 1.78 6.89
N ILE A 43 1.04 0.88 7.51
CA ILE A 43 -0.09 1.26 8.38
C ILE A 43 0.37 2.12 9.55
N SER A 44 1.46 1.75 10.22
CA SER A 44 2.05 2.55 11.31
C SER A 44 2.54 3.92 10.83
N GLN A 45 3.14 4.01 9.64
CA GLN A 45 3.58 5.27 9.04
C GLN A 45 2.41 6.20 8.71
N GLN A 46 1.30 5.67 8.18
CA GLN A 46 0.08 6.44 7.93
C GLN A 46 -0.56 6.91 9.23
N ARG A 47 -0.73 6.01 10.21
CA ARG A 47 -1.33 6.31 11.51
C ARG A 47 -0.53 7.29 12.35
N ARG A 48 0.81 7.18 12.36
CA ARG A 48 1.69 8.06 13.13
C ARG A 48 2.10 9.33 12.37
N HIS A 49 1.63 9.49 11.13
CA HIS A 49 2.04 10.54 10.20
C HIS A 49 3.56 10.67 10.04
N ARG A 50 4.28 9.53 10.04
CA ARG A 50 5.75 9.51 9.93
C ARG A 50 6.18 9.02 8.56
N PRO A 51 6.81 9.86 7.72
CA PRO A 51 7.32 9.41 6.44
C PRO A 51 8.52 8.46 6.63
N PRO A 52 8.73 7.50 5.71
CA PRO A 52 9.91 6.67 5.69
C PRO A 52 11.18 7.50 5.41
N LYS A 53 12.33 7.05 5.94
CA LYS A 53 13.63 7.70 5.74
C LYS A 53 14.10 7.68 4.28
N ASN A 54 13.67 6.68 3.51
CA ASN A 54 14.04 6.57 2.10
C ASN A 54 13.30 7.64 1.27
N PRO A 55 14.00 8.53 0.54
CA PRO A 55 13.38 9.63 -0.19
C PRO A 55 12.40 9.18 -1.28
N ARG A 56 12.62 8.02 -1.90
CA ARG A 56 11.67 7.46 -2.89
C ARG A 56 10.36 7.07 -2.22
N LEU A 57 10.44 6.34 -1.10
CA LEU A 57 9.26 5.94 -0.33
C LEU A 57 8.57 7.16 0.30
N ALA A 58 9.32 8.19 0.72
CA ALA A 58 8.76 9.41 1.27
C ALA A 58 7.90 10.16 0.25
N ARG A 59 8.28 10.13 -1.04
CA ARG A 59 7.47 10.69 -2.12
C ARG A 59 6.16 9.90 -2.30
N LEU A 60 6.22 8.57 -2.31
CA LEU A 60 5.03 7.71 -2.39
C LEU A 60 4.09 7.90 -1.19
N TYR A 61 4.66 7.99 0.02
CA TYR A 61 3.92 8.30 1.24
C TYR A 61 3.16 9.62 1.15
N LYS A 62 3.80 10.68 0.66
CA LYS A 62 3.13 11.98 0.48
C LYS A 62 1.97 11.89 -0.52
N THR A 63 2.16 11.14 -1.61
CA THR A 63 1.10 10.92 -2.61
C THR A 63 -0.08 10.15 -2.01
N SER A 64 0.17 9.05 -1.31
CA SER A 64 -0.90 8.26 -0.68
C SER A 64 -1.62 9.05 0.41
N LYS A 65 -0.90 9.81 1.23
CA LYS A 65 -1.48 10.69 2.25
C LYS A 65 -2.38 11.77 1.63
N ARG A 66 -1.93 12.44 0.56
CA ARG A 66 -2.76 13.45 -0.12
C ARG A 66 -4.08 12.87 -0.61
N ILE A 67 -4.07 11.66 -1.17
CA ILE A 67 -5.30 10.99 -1.63
C ILE A 67 -6.17 10.59 -0.43
N ALA A 68 -5.56 10.06 0.62
CA ALA A 68 -6.24 9.73 1.86
C ALA A 68 -6.97 10.93 2.49
N ASP A 69 -6.32 12.09 2.53
CA ASP A 69 -6.89 13.32 3.06
C ASP A 69 -8.05 13.82 2.16
N MET A 70 -7.93 13.68 0.83
CA MET A 70 -9.00 14.07 -0.12
C MET A 70 -10.27 13.19 -0.03
N ILE A 71 -10.11 11.89 0.23
CA ILE A 71 -11.26 10.97 0.34
C ILE A 71 -11.84 10.92 1.76
N GLY A 72 -11.11 11.41 2.77
CA GLY A 72 -11.55 11.39 4.16
C GLY A 72 -11.48 9.99 4.79
N ILE A 73 -10.31 9.36 4.77
CA ILE A 73 -10.11 8.06 5.43
C ILE A 73 -10.37 8.21 6.92
N GLN A 74 -11.26 7.38 7.46
CA GLN A 74 -11.60 7.42 8.88
C GLN A 74 -10.59 6.66 9.73
N SER A 75 -10.08 5.53 9.23
CA SER A 75 -9.15 4.71 10.00
C SER A 75 -8.25 3.83 9.16
N TRP A 76 -7.10 3.51 9.77
CA TRP A 76 -6.06 2.65 9.23
C TRP A 76 -5.90 1.44 10.16
N THR A 77 -6.30 0.26 9.70
CA THR A 77 -6.17 -0.98 10.47
C THR A 77 -5.13 -1.90 9.85
N HIS A 78 -4.31 -2.47 10.73
CA HIS A 78 -3.40 -3.55 10.35
C HIS A 78 -4.10 -4.88 10.60
N HIS A 79 -4.20 -5.72 9.57
CA HIS A 79 -4.65 -7.11 9.72
C HIS A 79 -3.50 -8.04 9.33
N TYR A 80 -3.04 -8.87 10.27
CA TYR A 80 -2.05 -9.90 9.98
C TYR A 80 -2.59 -10.90 8.94
N ARG A 81 -1.73 -11.28 7.98
CA ARG A 81 -2.00 -12.08 6.77
C ARG A 81 -2.91 -13.30 6.96
N MET A 82 -2.92 -13.91 8.14
CA MET A 82 -3.80 -15.04 8.45
C MET A 82 -5.30 -14.73 8.20
N HIS A 83 -5.71 -13.46 8.22
CA HIS A 83 -7.10 -13.03 8.01
C HIS A 83 -7.35 -12.32 6.66
N ASN A 84 -6.33 -12.10 5.82
CA ASN A 84 -6.45 -11.34 4.57
C ASN A 84 -6.36 -12.24 3.32
N LYS A 85 -6.98 -13.43 3.37
CA LYS A 85 -6.95 -14.43 2.29
C LYS A 85 -7.42 -13.88 0.93
N MET A 86 -8.31 -12.89 0.91
CA MET A 86 -8.81 -12.29 -0.33
C MET A 86 -7.78 -11.39 -1.02
N ALA A 87 -7.08 -10.53 -0.28
CA ALA A 87 -6.04 -9.66 -0.86
C ALA A 87 -4.82 -10.47 -1.29
N ASP A 88 -4.45 -11.50 -0.53
CA ASP A 88 -3.36 -12.42 -0.87
C ASP A 88 -3.66 -13.17 -2.18
N LYS A 89 -4.93 -13.57 -2.39
CA LYS A 89 -5.37 -14.17 -3.65
C LYS A 89 -5.27 -13.18 -4.81
N ALA A 90 -5.64 -11.92 -4.62
CA ALA A 90 -5.53 -10.89 -5.66
C ALA A 90 -4.05 -10.58 -6.01
N ALA A 91 -3.17 -10.49 -5.02
CA ALA A 91 -1.74 -10.28 -5.22
C ALA A 91 -1.07 -11.48 -5.90
N ASN A 92 -1.43 -12.71 -5.51
CA ASN A 92 -0.94 -13.93 -6.14
C ASN A 92 -1.39 -14.06 -7.60
N VAL A 93 -2.64 -13.70 -7.92
CA VAL A 93 -3.11 -13.68 -9.33
C VAL A 93 -2.33 -12.64 -10.16
N ALA A 94 -1.98 -11.49 -9.59
CA ALA A 94 -1.17 -10.47 -10.27
C ALA A 94 0.32 -10.85 -10.41
N MET A 95 0.84 -11.71 -9.52
CA MET A 95 2.19 -12.27 -9.65
C MET A 95 2.22 -13.43 -10.65
N ASP A 96 1.21 -14.30 -10.66
CA ASP A 96 1.11 -15.48 -11.54
C ASP A 96 0.82 -15.09 -13.02
N THR A 97 0.36 -13.86 -13.26
CA THR A 97 0.24 -13.30 -14.61
C THR A 97 1.56 -12.76 -15.18
N ARG A 98 2.65 -12.74 -14.41
CA ARG A 98 4.01 -12.65 -14.96
C ARG A 98 4.57 -14.04 -15.25
N ARG A 99 3.81 -14.85 -15.99
CA ARG A 99 4.36 -16.03 -16.63
C ARG A 99 5.59 -15.61 -17.41
N SER A 100 6.73 -16.10 -16.94
CA SER A 100 7.94 -16.29 -17.71
C SER A 100 7.55 -16.87 -19.07
N PHE A 101 7.68 -16.08 -20.12
CA PHE A 101 7.90 -16.63 -21.44
C PHE A 101 9.41 -16.65 -21.65
N GLN A 102 9.94 -17.87 -21.55
CA GLN A 102 11.26 -18.41 -21.92
C GLN A 102 12.51 -17.69 -21.41
#